data_AF-D4JZ93-F1
#
_entry.id   AF-D4JZ93-F1
#
_cell.length_a   1.000
_cell.length_b   1.000
_cell.length_c   1.000
_cell.angle_alpha   90.00
_cell.angle_beta   90.00
_cell.angle_gamma   90.00
#
_symmetry.space_group_name_H-M   'P 1'
#
loop_
_entity.id
_entity.type
_entity.pdbx_description
1 polymer ?
#
loop_
_entity_poly.entity_id
_entity_poly.type
_entity_poly.pdbx_seq_one_letter_code
_entity_poly.pdbx_strand_id
1 'polypeptide(L)'
;MDEQMFCYQCEQAAHGVGCTGRAGVCGKSAETADAQDRLTGALIGFATLLLDIGKPIQPPQALLLLEGLFTTITNVNFDPETVAQLTDKVWKAKQEAFASACPAPSPVGDYDMEKLWQEPDPDVKSLKSFVLFGLRGMAAYSYHARVLGYTDGEIDLFFCTALRAIAQERDKDKLFQLVEDTGRMAYRVMAELDKANTGAFGDPEPVEVSLTIEKGPFIVISGHDLYDAKCLLEQTEGKGINVYTHSEMLPAHGYPELKKRFPHLKGNFGTAWQNQQREFEDIPAPVLFTTNCIMPLRPSYADRVFTTSVVSYPGVTHIGEDRDFSPVIAKALELGGYPEDTLIPGMNGGSAVTTGFAHHAVLSHAEEIVQAVHEGAIRHFFLIGGCDGTRPSRRYYTDFAKLTPPDTVILTLACGKFRLNDLPLGAVAGLPRILDVGQCNDAYSAIRIALGLAEAFDCSVNELPLSIILCWFEQKAVCVLMALLALGIRGIRLGPTLPAFLSPGVAAVLQEKYDLRPITTPEEDLAACLGRH
;
A
#
# COMPACT_ATOMS: atom_id res chain seq x y z
N MET A 1 6.75 -18.30 -27.66
CA MET A 1 7.06 -16.89 -27.37
C MET A 1 8.36 -16.93 -26.60
N ASP A 2 9.38 -16.24 -27.07
CA ASP A 2 10.64 -16.13 -26.31
C ASP A 2 10.34 -15.34 -25.04
N GLU A 3 10.58 -15.97 -23.89
CA GLU A 3 10.44 -15.37 -22.56
C GLU A 3 11.47 -14.25 -22.41
N GLN A 4 11.00 -13.00 -22.32
CA GLN A 4 11.85 -11.80 -22.26
C GLN A 4 11.90 -11.18 -20.87
N MET A 5 11.05 -11.65 -19.95
CA MET A 5 11.00 -11.28 -18.54
C MET A 5 10.20 -12.34 -17.79
N PHE A 6 10.20 -12.32 -16.46
CA PHE A 6 9.20 -13.03 -15.66
C PHE A 6 8.74 -12.15 -14.49
N CYS A 7 7.45 -11.83 -14.40
CA CYS A 7 6.92 -11.07 -13.27
C CYS A 7 5.45 -11.39 -12.98
N TYR A 8 5.16 -11.83 -11.76
CA TYR A 8 3.82 -12.19 -11.28
C TYR A 8 3.42 -11.56 -9.94
N GLN A 9 4.11 -10.49 -9.52
CA GLN A 9 3.96 -9.94 -8.17
C GLN A 9 2.65 -9.19 -7.90
N CYS A 10 1.85 -8.90 -8.93
CA CYS A 10 0.61 -8.15 -8.79
C CYS A 10 -0.59 -8.97 -9.29
N GLU A 11 -1.78 -8.60 -8.83
CA GLU A 11 -3.05 -9.27 -9.18
C GLU A 11 -3.32 -9.28 -10.70
N GLN A 12 -2.72 -8.35 -11.42
CA GLN A 12 -2.89 -8.19 -12.88
C GLN A 12 -1.83 -8.89 -13.71
N ALA A 13 -1.04 -9.79 -13.11
CA ALA A 13 -0.15 -10.67 -13.86
C ALA A 13 -0.90 -11.31 -15.06
N ALA A 14 -0.24 -11.36 -16.22
CA ALA A 14 -0.87 -11.81 -17.44
C ALA A 14 -1.44 -13.24 -17.25
N HIS A 15 -2.70 -13.42 -17.66
CA HIS A 15 -3.46 -14.66 -17.52
C HIS A 15 -3.60 -15.20 -16.08
N GLY A 16 -3.28 -14.40 -15.06
CA GLY A 16 -3.23 -14.88 -13.68
C GLY A 16 -2.06 -15.82 -13.41
N VAL A 17 -1.01 -15.78 -14.25
CA VAL A 17 0.17 -16.66 -14.16
C VAL A 17 1.45 -15.84 -14.05
N GLY A 18 1.70 -14.95 -15.01
CA GLY A 18 2.94 -14.17 -15.06
C GLY A 18 3.09 -13.41 -16.36
N CYS A 19 3.69 -12.22 -16.31
CA CYS A 19 4.06 -11.44 -17.48
C CYS A 19 5.39 -11.95 -18.03
N THR A 20 5.42 -12.40 -19.29
CA THR A 20 6.61 -12.98 -19.95
C THR A 20 7.02 -12.35 -21.28
N GLY A 21 6.25 -11.35 -21.74
CA GLY A 21 6.46 -10.68 -23.03
C GLY A 21 7.44 -9.50 -22.94
N ARG A 22 7.31 -8.55 -23.88
CA ARG A 22 8.12 -7.32 -23.91
C ARG A 22 7.79 -6.32 -22.81
N ALA A 23 6.60 -6.45 -22.21
CA ALA A 23 6.15 -5.62 -21.11
C ALA A 23 5.12 -6.37 -20.26
N GLY A 24 5.03 -6.01 -18.98
CA GLY A 24 3.95 -6.42 -18.10
C GLY A 24 2.65 -5.65 -18.36
N VAL A 25 1.54 -6.16 -17.82
CA VAL A 25 0.22 -5.52 -17.92
C VAL A 25 0.21 -4.10 -17.35
N CYS A 26 1.06 -3.82 -16.36
CA CYS A 26 1.25 -2.48 -15.79
C CYS A 26 2.02 -1.50 -16.70
N GLY A 27 2.58 -1.96 -17.82
CA GLY A 27 3.43 -1.17 -18.71
C GLY A 27 4.92 -1.22 -18.40
N LYS A 28 5.36 -1.95 -17.36
CA LYS A 28 6.78 -2.18 -17.07
C LYS A 28 7.43 -2.94 -18.22
N SER A 29 8.45 -2.39 -18.86
CA SER A 29 9.19 -3.06 -19.94
C SER A 29 10.00 -4.24 -19.41
N ALA A 30 10.40 -5.16 -20.30
CA ALA A 30 11.32 -6.24 -19.98
C ALA A 30 12.65 -5.70 -19.42
N GLU A 31 13.19 -4.63 -20.01
CA GLU A 31 14.42 -3.98 -19.54
C GLU A 31 14.31 -3.46 -18.10
N THR A 32 13.19 -2.79 -17.75
CA THR A 32 12.97 -2.36 -16.36
C THR A 32 12.76 -3.54 -15.43
N ALA A 33 12.12 -4.62 -15.89
CA ALA A 33 11.96 -5.84 -15.09
C ALA A 33 13.32 -6.49 -14.78
N ASP A 34 14.19 -6.63 -15.78
CA ASP A 34 15.54 -7.18 -15.61
C ASP A 34 16.39 -6.31 -14.68
N ALA A 35 16.30 -4.98 -14.80
CA ALA A 35 16.97 -4.05 -13.89
C ALA A 35 16.50 -4.23 -12.44
N GLN A 36 15.20 -4.41 -12.22
CA GLN A 36 14.63 -4.65 -10.88
C GLN A 36 15.03 -6.01 -10.29
N ASP A 37 15.19 -7.04 -11.12
CA ASP A 37 15.69 -8.34 -10.69
C ASP A 37 17.17 -8.29 -10.31
N ARG A 38 17.99 -7.58 -11.09
CA ARG A 38 19.40 -7.31 -10.74
C ARG A 38 19.53 -6.57 -9.42
N LEU A 39 18.72 -5.53 -9.21
CA LEU A 39 18.65 -4.81 -7.94
C LEU A 39 18.27 -5.77 -6.80
N THR A 40 17.24 -6.58 -6.97
CA THR A 40 16.81 -7.56 -5.94
C THR A 40 17.92 -8.55 -5.60
N GLY A 41 18.63 -9.06 -6.62
CA GLY A 41 19.80 -9.93 -6.45
C GLY A 41 20.93 -9.27 -5.66
N ALA A 42 21.24 -8.01 -5.95
CA ALA A 42 22.24 -7.22 -5.24
C ALA A 42 21.85 -6.98 -3.77
N LEU A 43 20.57 -6.69 -3.49
CA LEU A 43 20.05 -6.52 -2.13
C LEU A 43 20.18 -7.80 -1.31
N ILE A 44 19.84 -8.98 -1.87
CA ILE A 44 20.01 -10.26 -1.19
C ILE A 44 21.49 -10.52 -0.86
N GLY A 45 22.39 -10.24 -1.81
CA GLY A 45 23.83 -10.36 -1.60
C GLY A 45 24.36 -9.38 -0.54
N PHE A 46 23.86 -8.15 -0.53
CA PHE A 46 24.22 -7.14 0.46
C PHE A 46 23.74 -7.54 1.85
N ALA A 47 22.48 -7.96 1.99
CA ALA A 47 21.91 -8.36 3.27
C ALA A 47 22.58 -9.61 3.85
N THR A 48 22.95 -10.57 2.98
CA THR A 48 23.75 -11.74 3.39
C THR A 48 25.12 -11.32 3.94
N LEU A 49 25.83 -10.43 3.24
CA LEU A 49 27.12 -9.90 3.72
C LEU A 49 26.97 -9.21 5.08
N LEU A 50 25.95 -8.37 5.26
CA LEU A 50 25.74 -7.66 6.54
C LEU A 50 25.55 -8.62 7.71
N LEU A 51 24.85 -9.74 7.49
CA LEU A 51 24.69 -10.79 8.51
C LEU A 51 26.00 -11.53 8.78
N ASP A 52 26.80 -11.82 7.75
CA ASP A 52 28.08 -12.51 7.90
C ASP A 52 29.13 -11.63 8.63
N ILE A 53 29.02 -10.31 8.52
CA ILE A 53 29.80 -9.35 9.32
C ILE A 53 29.43 -9.42 10.81
N GLY A 54 28.19 -9.80 11.13
CA GLY A 54 27.74 -10.02 12.51
C GLY A 54 27.63 -8.75 13.37
N LYS A 55 27.52 -7.57 12.74
CA LYS A 55 27.31 -6.28 13.43
C LYS A 55 25.85 -5.82 13.29
N PRO A 56 25.34 -4.95 14.20
CA PRO A 56 24.05 -4.32 14.02
C PRO A 56 23.96 -3.59 12.67
N ILE A 57 22.82 -3.74 11.98
CA ILE A 57 22.57 -3.06 10.71
C ILE A 57 22.55 -1.56 10.95
N GLN A 58 23.37 -0.82 10.21
CA GLN A 58 23.47 0.63 10.38
C GLN A 58 22.35 1.35 9.63
N PRO A 59 21.87 2.52 10.12
CA PRO A 59 20.75 3.20 9.49
C PRO A 59 20.88 3.48 7.97
N PRO A 60 22.06 3.87 7.43
CA PRO A 60 22.21 4.03 5.98
C PRO A 60 22.12 2.70 5.21
N GLN A 61 22.54 1.59 5.82
CA GLN A 61 22.47 0.25 5.21
C GLN A 61 21.01 -0.22 5.16
N ALA A 62 20.28 -0.04 6.25
CA ALA A 62 18.86 -0.33 6.31
C ALA A 62 18.07 0.52 5.30
N LEU A 63 18.27 1.85 5.29
CA LEU A 63 17.61 2.74 4.33
C LEU A 63 17.80 2.28 2.88
N LEU A 64 19.03 1.90 2.51
CA LEU A 64 19.34 1.43 1.15
C LEU A 64 18.63 0.11 0.82
N LEU A 65 18.46 -0.79 1.79
CA LEU A 65 17.65 -2.01 1.62
C LEU A 65 16.17 -1.67 1.39
N LEU A 66 15.64 -0.72 2.16
CA LEU A 66 14.25 -0.27 2.07
C LEU A 66 13.97 0.40 0.72
N GLU A 67 14.83 1.33 0.29
CA GLU A 67 14.71 2.02 -1.00
C GLU A 67 14.77 1.04 -2.17
N GLY A 68 15.70 0.07 -2.11
CA GLY A 68 15.84 -0.95 -3.13
C GLY A 68 14.59 -1.83 -3.25
N LEU A 69 14.05 -2.31 -2.13
CA LEU A 69 12.82 -3.10 -2.13
C LEU A 69 11.60 -2.29 -2.58
N PHE A 70 11.46 -1.05 -2.08
CA PHE A 70 10.33 -0.18 -2.44
C PHE A 70 10.34 0.19 -3.93
N THR A 71 11.51 0.50 -4.50
CA THR A 71 11.69 0.76 -5.95
C THR A 71 11.11 -0.36 -6.84
N THR A 72 11.08 -1.60 -6.34
CA THR A 72 10.60 -2.78 -7.08
C THR A 72 9.11 -3.10 -6.89
N ILE A 73 8.38 -2.32 -6.09
CA ILE A 73 6.92 -2.43 -5.97
C ILE A 73 6.25 -2.07 -7.31
N THR A 74 5.12 -2.71 -7.59
CA THR A 74 4.29 -2.41 -8.77
C THR A 74 3.96 -0.92 -8.84
N ASN A 75 4.20 -0.31 -10.00
CA ASN A 75 3.90 1.10 -10.28
C ASN A 75 4.69 2.11 -9.43
N VAL A 76 5.93 1.79 -9.01
CA VAL A 76 6.86 2.75 -8.38
C VAL A 76 7.81 3.34 -9.41
N ASN A 77 8.64 2.50 -10.04
CA ASN A 77 9.73 2.96 -10.90
C ASN A 77 9.70 2.26 -12.27
N PHE A 78 9.59 3.06 -13.33
CA PHE A 78 9.59 2.63 -14.73
C PHE A 78 10.89 2.97 -15.48
N ASP A 79 11.87 3.56 -14.80
CA ASP A 79 13.12 4.03 -15.39
C ASP A 79 14.28 3.08 -15.08
N PRO A 80 14.72 2.25 -16.06
CA PRO A 80 15.78 1.27 -15.84
C PRO A 80 17.12 1.92 -15.48
N GLU A 81 17.39 3.16 -15.90
CA GLU A 81 18.63 3.86 -15.58
C GLU A 81 18.68 4.19 -14.09
N THR A 82 17.59 4.72 -13.53
CA THR A 82 17.54 5.02 -12.08
C THR A 82 17.61 3.76 -11.21
N VAL A 83 17.05 2.65 -11.68
CA VAL A 83 17.16 1.33 -11.00
C VAL A 83 18.60 0.83 -11.04
N ALA A 84 19.31 1.00 -12.17
CA ALA A 84 20.73 0.65 -12.28
C ALA A 84 21.61 1.51 -11.35
N GLN A 85 21.37 2.82 -11.29
CA GLN A 85 22.07 3.73 -10.37
C GLN A 85 21.87 3.33 -8.90
N LEU A 86 20.66 2.90 -8.51
CA LEU A 86 20.41 2.39 -7.16
C LEU A 86 21.15 1.07 -6.91
N THR A 87 21.25 0.20 -7.91
CA THR A 87 22.05 -1.04 -7.84
C THR A 87 23.54 -0.72 -7.62
N ASP A 88 24.08 0.30 -8.30
CA ASP A 88 25.46 0.75 -8.10
C ASP A 88 25.70 1.26 -6.67
N LYS A 89 24.73 1.98 -6.08
CA LYS A 89 24.79 2.39 -4.66
C LYS A 89 24.85 1.18 -3.73
N VAL A 90 24.06 0.13 -3.99
CA VAL A 90 24.11 -1.13 -3.23
C VAL A 90 25.47 -1.80 -3.32
N TRP A 91 26.05 -1.90 -4.52
CA TRP A 91 27.38 -2.49 -4.68
C TRP A 91 28.47 -1.68 -3.98
N LYS A 92 28.41 -0.35 -4.05
CA LYS A 92 29.36 0.52 -3.33
C LYS A 92 29.26 0.29 -1.82
N ALA A 93 28.06 0.33 -1.25
CA ALA A 93 27.85 0.09 0.18
C ALA A 93 28.29 -1.33 0.61
N LYS A 94 28.05 -2.34 -0.24
CA LYS A 94 28.52 -3.72 -0.02
C LYS A 94 30.05 -3.81 0.01
N GLN A 95 30.74 -3.14 -0.92
CA GLN A 95 32.21 -3.09 -0.95
C GLN A 95 32.79 -2.37 0.28
N GLU A 96 32.20 -1.24 0.68
CA GLU A 96 32.60 -0.50 1.88
C GLU A 96 32.38 -1.31 3.16
N ALA A 97 31.25 -2.01 3.28
CA ALA A 97 30.97 -2.92 4.40
C ALA A 97 31.96 -4.08 4.46
N PHE A 98 32.29 -4.70 3.32
CA PHE A 98 33.28 -5.78 3.23
C PHE A 98 34.68 -5.29 3.64
N ALA A 99 35.12 -4.15 3.10
CA ALA A 99 36.46 -3.61 3.36
C ALA A 99 36.68 -3.18 4.82
N SER A 100 35.61 -2.82 5.53
CA SER A 100 35.64 -2.40 6.94
C SER A 100 35.39 -3.54 7.94
N ALA A 101 35.14 -4.76 7.47
CA ALA A 101 34.88 -5.92 8.32
C ALA A 101 36.16 -6.50 8.95
N CYS A 102 36.11 -6.84 10.23
CA CYS A 102 37.21 -7.48 10.95
C CYS A 102 36.66 -8.48 11.99
N PRO A 103 36.95 -9.79 11.86
CA PRO A 103 37.60 -10.43 10.71
C PRO A 103 36.76 -10.26 9.42
N ALA A 104 37.41 -10.30 8.25
CA ALA A 104 36.70 -10.20 6.98
C ALA A 104 35.90 -11.50 6.71
N PRO A 105 34.61 -11.43 6.35
CA PRO A 105 33.83 -12.60 5.97
C PRO A 105 34.25 -13.13 4.58
N SER A 106 33.68 -14.25 4.15
CA SER A 106 33.80 -14.70 2.77
C SER A 106 33.15 -13.68 1.81
N PRO A 107 33.72 -13.45 0.61
CA PRO A 107 33.07 -12.62 -0.40
C PRO A 107 31.69 -13.18 -0.76
N VAL A 108 30.68 -12.30 -0.78
CA VAL A 108 29.30 -12.64 -1.11
C VAL A 108 28.96 -12.04 -2.48
N GLY A 109 28.59 -12.88 -3.45
CA GLY A 109 28.10 -12.44 -4.76
C GLY A 109 26.67 -11.89 -4.70
N ASP A 110 26.13 -11.49 -5.85
CA ASP A 110 24.70 -11.19 -5.94
C ASP A 110 23.90 -12.48 -6.12
N TYR A 111 22.66 -12.49 -5.66
CA TYR A 111 21.77 -13.61 -5.90
C TYR A 111 21.22 -13.55 -7.33
N ASP A 112 21.34 -14.68 -8.03
CA ASP A 112 20.76 -14.85 -9.37
C ASP A 112 19.26 -15.11 -9.24
N MET A 113 18.43 -14.12 -9.61
CA MET A 113 16.98 -14.20 -9.49
C MET A 113 16.36 -15.30 -10.35
N GLU A 114 17.02 -15.73 -11.44
CA GLU A 114 16.57 -16.88 -12.23
C GLU A 114 16.47 -18.14 -11.40
N LYS A 115 17.28 -18.30 -10.34
CA LYS A 115 17.15 -19.44 -9.42
C LYS A 115 15.84 -19.47 -8.66
N LEU A 116 15.23 -18.30 -8.40
CA LEU A 116 13.89 -18.22 -7.82
C LEU A 116 12.81 -18.40 -8.89
N TRP A 117 12.99 -17.78 -10.06
CA TRP A 117 12.00 -17.84 -11.15
C TRP A 117 11.90 -19.23 -11.79
N GLN A 118 13.00 -19.97 -11.85
CA GLN A 118 13.11 -21.32 -12.41
C GLN A 118 13.09 -22.42 -11.33
N GLU A 119 12.76 -22.07 -10.07
CA GLU A 119 12.67 -23.06 -8.98
C GLU A 119 11.67 -24.18 -9.37
N PRO A 120 12.12 -25.45 -9.47
CA PRO A 120 11.28 -26.54 -9.97
C PRO A 120 10.19 -26.98 -9.00
N ASP A 121 10.36 -26.80 -7.68
CA ASP A 121 9.27 -27.05 -6.73
C ASP A 121 8.35 -25.81 -6.66
N PRO A 122 7.09 -25.91 -7.14
CA PRO A 122 6.19 -24.77 -7.18
C PRO A 122 5.85 -24.22 -5.79
N ASP A 123 5.86 -25.06 -4.74
CA ASP A 123 5.59 -24.61 -3.37
C ASP A 123 6.77 -23.82 -2.81
N VAL A 124 8.00 -24.26 -3.09
CA VAL A 124 9.22 -23.52 -2.69
C VAL A 124 9.27 -22.16 -3.39
N LYS A 125 9.00 -22.13 -4.71
CA LYS A 125 8.90 -20.89 -5.49
C LYS A 125 7.84 -19.96 -4.90
N SER A 126 6.67 -20.53 -4.57
CA SER A 126 5.53 -19.81 -4.02
C SER A 126 5.83 -19.17 -2.67
N LEU A 127 6.35 -19.94 -1.70
CA LEU A 127 6.66 -19.45 -0.36
C LEU A 127 7.74 -18.37 -0.38
N LYS A 128 8.82 -18.57 -1.15
CA LYS A 128 9.88 -17.56 -1.32
C LYS A 128 9.36 -16.28 -1.95
N SER A 129 8.46 -16.39 -2.94
CA SER A 129 7.85 -15.23 -3.57
C SER A 129 6.90 -14.50 -2.63
N PHE A 130 6.14 -15.24 -1.81
CA PHE A 130 5.27 -14.65 -0.79
C PHE A 130 6.08 -13.83 0.21
N VAL A 131 7.20 -14.36 0.70
CA VAL A 131 8.14 -13.61 1.57
C VAL A 131 8.70 -12.39 0.84
N LEU A 132 9.25 -12.54 -0.36
CA LEU A 132 9.85 -11.41 -1.11
C LEU A 132 8.84 -10.27 -1.33
N PHE A 133 7.61 -10.61 -1.71
CA PHE A 133 6.57 -9.62 -1.95
C PHE A 133 6.04 -9.01 -0.65
N GLY A 134 5.99 -9.77 0.44
CA GLY A 134 5.76 -9.24 1.78
C GLY A 134 6.82 -8.21 2.19
N LEU A 135 8.10 -8.55 2.01
CA LEU A 135 9.22 -7.65 2.30
C LEU A 135 9.17 -6.36 1.48
N ARG A 136 8.78 -6.43 0.19
CA ARG A 136 8.57 -5.22 -0.62
C ARG A 136 7.51 -4.31 0.00
N GLY A 137 6.36 -4.85 0.40
CA GLY A 137 5.31 -4.08 1.08
C GLY A 137 5.76 -3.50 2.42
N MET A 138 6.44 -4.30 3.25
CA MET A 138 7.01 -3.85 4.52
C MET A 138 8.04 -2.72 4.33
N ALA A 139 8.86 -2.81 3.29
CA ALA A 139 9.89 -1.82 3.02
C ALA A 139 9.30 -0.43 2.76
N ALA A 140 8.16 -0.35 2.07
CA ALA A 140 7.45 0.91 1.87
C ALA A 140 7.01 1.54 3.19
N TYR A 141 6.40 0.76 4.08
CA TYR A 141 5.93 1.27 5.37
C TYR A 141 7.08 1.69 6.30
N SER A 142 8.13 0.86 6.38
CA SER A 142 9.32 1.19 7.18
C SER A 142 10.08 2.40 6.62
N TYR A 143 10.09 2.58 5.29
CA TYR A 143 10.63 3.79 4.66
C TYR A 143 9.90 5.04 5.15
N HIS A 144 8.56 5.05 5.12
CA HIS A 144 7.79 6.21 5.58
C HIS A 144 7.95 6.48 7.08
N ALA A 145 8.06 5.45 7.91
CA ALA A 145 8.37 5.64 9.34
C ALA A 145 9.74 6.31 9.52
N ARG A 146 10.74 5.89 8.72
CA ARG A 146 12.11 6.42 8.76
C ARG A 146 12.21 7.85 8.22
N VAL A 147 11.40 8.23 7.23
CA VAL A 147 11.27 9.64 6.78
C VAL A 147 10.87 10.54 7.95
N LEU A 148 10.06 10.04 8.88
CA LEU A 148 9.65 10.74 10.11
C LEU A 148 10.60 10.52 11.30
N GLY A 149 11.75 9.88 11.09
CA GLY A 149 12.77 9.66 12.11
C GLY A 149 12.55 8.45 13.03
N TYR A 150 11.61 7.55 12.68
CA TYR A 150 11.36 6.32 13.43
C TYR A 150 12.13 5.15 12.81
N THR A 151 12.85 4.41 13.65
CA THR A 151 13.65 3.25 13.22
C THR A 151 13.60 2.14 14.27
N ASP A 152 13.60 0.90 13.80
CA ASP A 152 13.62 -0.29 14.64
C ASP A 152 14.69 -1.28 14.16
N GLY A 153 15.69 -1.53 15.00
CA GLY A 153 16.81 -2.42 14.67
C GLY A 153 16.41 -3.89 14.48
N GLU A 154 15.30 -4.34 15.07
CA GLU A 154 14.80 -5.70 14.86
C GLU A 154 14.13 -5.84 13.48
N ILE A 155 13.43 -4.80 13.04
CA ILE A 155 12.89 -4.72 11.67
C ILE A 155 14.05 -4.74 10.66
N ASP A 156 15.08 -3.91 10.89
CA ASP A 156 16.27 -3.83 10.03
C ASP A 156 17.00 -5.18 9.93
N LEU A 157 17.19 -5.86 11.06
CA LEU A 157 17.80 -7.21 11.09
C LEU A 157 16.93 -8.25 10.36
N PHE A 158 15.61 -8.15 10.49
CA PHE A 158 14.69 -9.09 9.87
C PHE A 158 14.70 -8.99 8.34
N PHE A 159 14.77 -7.78 7.77
CA PHE A 159 14.94 -7.60 6.32
C PHE A 159 16.15 -8.39 5.81
N CYS A 160 17.29 -8.30 6.51
CA CYS A 160 18.47 -9.06 6.10
C CYS A 160 18.27 -10.57 6.26
N THR A 161 17.67 -10.98 7.38
CA THR A 161 17.45 -12.40 7.70
C THR A 161 16.57 -13.07 6.65
N ALA A 162 15.45 -12.44 6.31
CA ALA A 162 14.49 -12.96 5.33
C ALA A 162 15.06 -12.94 3.90
N LEU A 163 15.78 -11.88 3.50
CA LEU A 163 16.46 -11.81 2.19
C LEU A 163 17.50 -12.92 2.02
N ARG A 164 18.34 -13.17 3.03
CA ARG A 164 19.29 -14.29 3.01
C ARG A 164 18.56 -15.64 2.91
N ALA A 165 17.47 -15.81 3.65
CA ALA A 165 16.71 -17.05 3.67
C ALA A 165 16.08 -17.37 2.31
N ILE A 166 15.61 -16.37 1.54
CA ILE A 166 15.12 -16.57 0.16
C ILE A 166 16.18 -17.29 -0.71
N ALA A 167 17.46 -16.94 -0.57
CA ALA A 167 18.53 -17.55 -1.34
C ALA A 167 18.90 -18.96 -0.88
N GLN A 168 18.82 -19.24 0.43
CA GLN A 168 19.45 -20.41 1.04
C GLN A 168 18.47 -21.51 1.47
N GLU A 169 17.29 -21.16 1.96
CA GLU A 169 16.34 -22.14 2.50
C GLU A 169 15.61 -22.89 1.38
N ARG A 170 15.33 -24.17 1.61
CA ARG A 170 14.63 -25.08 0.68
C ARG A 170 13.58 -25.93 1.38
N ASP A 171 13.63 -26.05 2.69
CA ASP A 171 12.64 -26.76 3.49
C ASP A 171 11.32 -25.99 3.52
N LYS A 172 10.24 -26.66 3.12
CA LYS A 172 8.92 -26.02 2.96
C LYS A 172 8.30 -25.59 4.29
N ASP A 173 8.53 -26.33 5.35
CA ASP A 173 7.99 -26.00 6.67
C ASP A 173 8.70 -24.76 7.23
N LYS A 174 10.03 -24.67 7.06
CA LYS A 174 10.79 -23.47 7.43
C LYS A 174 10.45 -22.25 6.58
N LEU A 175 10.22 -22.44 5.27
CA LEU A 175 9.77 -21.35 4.40
C LEU A 175 8.35 -20.87 4.78
N PHE A 176 7.48 -21.78 5.17
CA PHE A 176 6.16 -21.42 5.69
C PHE A 176 6.26 -20.68 7.04
N GLN A 177 7.14 -21.11 7.94
CA GLN A 177 7.44 -20.37 9.16
C GLN A 177 7.96 -18.96 8.85
N LEU A 178 8.82 -18.82 7.84
CA LEU A 178 9.30 -17.51 7.40
C LEU A 178 8.18 -16.61 6.85
N VAL A 179 7.16 -17.17 6.19
CA VAL A 179 5.95 -16.42 5.82
C VAL A 179 5.23 -15.89 7.06
N GLU A 180 5.07 -16.70 8.10
CA GLU A 180 4.43 -16.27 9.35
C GLU A 180 5.26 -15.22 10.11
N ASP A 181 6.57 -15.41 10.19
CA ASP A 181 7.50 -14.47 10.83
C ASP A 181 7.50 -13.12 10.08
N THR A 182 7.45 -13.16 8.75
CA THR A 182 7.29 -11.96 7.92
C THR A 182 5.96 -11.26 8.22
N GLY A 183 4.88 -12.01 8.43
CA GLY A 183 3.60 -11.45 8.85
C GLY A 183 3.64 -10.78 10.22
N ARG A 184 4.33 -11.38 11.21
CA ARG A 184 4.54 -10.76 12.53
C ARG A 184 5.33 -9.46 12.40
N MET A 185 6.38 -9.46 11.57
CA MET A 185 7.17 -8.26 11.34
C MET A 185 6.40 -7.19 10.56
N ALA A 186 5.55 -7.58 9.61
CA ALA A 186 4.64 -6.69 8.90
C ALA A 186 3.69 -5.96 9.87
N TYR A 187 3.11 -6.67 10.85
CA TYR A 187 2.30 -6.03 11.90
C TYR A 187 3.11 -5.00 12.69
N ARG A 188 4.35 -5.33 13.08
CA ARG A 188 5.23 -4.40 13.81
C ARG A 188 5.61 -3.17 12.98
N VAL A 189 5.91 -3.35 11.69
CA VAL A 189 6.20 -2.24 10.77
C VAL A 189 5.01 -1.31 10.65
N MET A 190 3.78 -1.84 10.50
CA MET A 190 2.60 -0.98 10.43
C MET A 190 2.35 -0.25 11.76
N ALA A 191 2.64 -0.87 12.91
CA ALA A 191 2.57 -0.22 14.22
C ALA A 191 3.61 0.90 14.37
N GLU A 192 4.82 0.73 13.84
CA GLU A 192 5.85 1.77 13.81
C GLU A 192 5.42 2.96 12.95
N LEU A 193 4.88 2.70 11.76
CA LEU A 193 4.38 3.74 10.87
C LEU A 193 3.15 4.47 11.45
N ASP A 194 2.21 3.75 12.06
CA ASP A 194 1.08 4.36 12.78
C ASP A 194 1.56 5.33 13.85
N LYS A 195 2.51 4.90 14.69
CA LYS A 195 3.13 5.75 15.71
C LYS A 195 3.85 6.95 15.09
N ALA A 196 4.55 6.76 13.99
CA ALA A 196 5.27 7.83 13.31
C ALA A 196 4.32 8.90 12.77
N ASN A 197 3.26 8.48 12.05
CA ASN A 197 2.26 9.37 11.48
C ASN A 197 1.46 10.10 12.56
N THR A 198 0.88 9.37 13.52
CA THR A 198 0.08 9.97 14.60
C THR A 198 0.91 10.88 15.49
N GLY A 199 2.17 10.49 15.79
CA GLY A 199 3.09 11.33 16.56
C GLY A 199 3.53 12.61 15.83
N ALA A 200 3.62 12.58 14.50
CA ALA A 200 4.02 13.74 13.70
C ALA A 200 2.85 14.66 13.33
N PHE A 201 1.66 14.08 13.09
CA PHE A 201 0.54 14.79 12.47
C PHE A 201 -0.76 14.80 13.30
N GLY A 202 -0.75 14.19 14.48
CA GLY A 202 -1.90 14.00 15.36
C GLY A 202 -2.72 12.76 15.02
N ASP A 203 -3.57 12.32 15.95
CA ASP A 203 -4.51 11.23 15.70
C ASP A 203 -5.55 11.65 14.64
N PRO A 204 -5.87 10.80 13.64
CA PRO A 204 -6.89 11.12 12.66
C PRO A 204 -8.25 11.40 13.29
N GLU A 205 -8.91 12.46 12.82
CA GLU A 205 -10.26 12.87 13.21
C GLU A 205 -11.22 12.73 12.01
N PRO A 206 -12.48 12.27 12.22
CA PRO A 206 -13.49 12.20 11.18
C PRO A 206 -13.70 13.54 10.46
N VAL A 207 -13.62 13.52 9.13
CA VAL A 207 -13.76 14.71 8.30
C VAL A 207 -14.47 14.39 6.98
N GLU A 208 -15.31 15.32 6.53
CA GLU A 208 -15.85 15.31 5.17
C GLU A 208 -14.90 16.04 4.22
N VAL A 209 -14.61 15.44 3.08
CA VAL A 209 -13.66 15.92 2.08
C VAL A 209 -14.40 16.14 0.76
N SER A 210 -14.36 17.37 0.27
CA SER A 210 -14.95 17.77 -1.02
C SER A 210 -14.21 17.13 -2.20
N LEU A 211 -14.96 16.75 -3.23
CA LEU A 211 -14.44 16.36 -4.55
C LEU A 211 -14.58 17.49 -5.60
N THR A 212 -15.05 18.66 -5.17
CA THR A 212 -15.09 19.87 -6.00
C THR A 212 -13.74 20.57 -5.95
N ILE A 213 -13.15 20.80 -7.12
CA ILE A 213 -11.92 21.56 -7.31
C ILE A 213 -12.30 23.03 -7.47
N GLU A 214 -11.98 23.85 -6.48
CA GLU A 214 -12.15 25.31 -6.55
C GLU A 214 -11.37 25.91 -7.72
N LYS A 215 -11.95 26.94 -8.36
CA LYS A 215 -11.30 27.70 -9.43
C LYS A 215 -9.95 28.28 -9.02
N GLY A 216 -9.06 28.42 -9.99
CA GLY A 216 -7.70 28.95 -9.83
C GLY A 216 -6.62 27.87 -9.68
N PRO A 217 -5.35 28.28 -9.49
CA PRO A 217 -4.21 27.37 -9.48
C PRO A 217 -4.30 26.29 -8.41
N PHE A 218 -3.95 25.06 -8.78
CA PHE A 218 -3.91 23.95 -7.83
C PHE A 218 -2.79 22.95 -8.14
N ILE A 219 -2.46 22.11 -7.15
CA ILE A 219 -1.53 20.98 -7.26
C ILE A 219 -2.26 19.71 -6.80
N VAL A 220 -2.06 18.60 -7.51
CA VAL A 220 -2.51 17.28 -7.07
C VAL A 220 -1.34 16.50 -6.48
N ILE A 221 -1.45 16.04 -5.24
CA ILE A 221 -0.47 15.15 -4.61
C ILE A 221 -1.04 13.72 -4.50
N SER A 222 -0.27 12.76 -4.99
CA SER A 222 -0.61 11.34 -5.07
C SER A 222 0.44 10.49 -4.35
N GLY A 223 0.09 9.27 -4.00
CA GLY A 223 0.94 8.35 -3.23
C GLY A 223 0.54 8.29 -1.77
N HIS A 224 1.51 8.17 -0.85
CA HIS A 224 1.25 7.91 0.57
C HIS A 224 2.02 8.82 1.54
N ASP A 225 3.05 9.53 1.08
CA ASP A 225 3.99 10.20 1.99
C ASP A 225 3.40 11.50 2.57
N LEU A 226 3.06 11.46 3.86
CA LEU A 226 2.48 12.59 4.59
C LEU A 226 3.53 13.68 4.89
N TYR A 227 4.81 13.34 4.94
CA TYR A 227 5.87 14.32 5.14
C TYR A 227 6.06 15.17 3.88
N ASP A 228 6.03 14.55 2.70
CA ASP A 228 6.05 15.27 1.43
C ASP A 228 4.83 16.19 1.29
N ALA A 229 3.65 15.75 1.74
CA ALA A 229 2.47 16.61 1.81
C ALA A 229 2.70 17.83 2.72
N LYS A 230 3.24 17.63 3.92
CA LYS A 230 3.57 18.73 4.84
C LYS A 230 4.54 19.72 4.18
N CYS A 231 5.65 19.23 3.60
CA CYS A 231 6.64 20.08 2.95
C CYS A 231 6.05 20.87 1.77
N LEU A 232 5.19 20.24 0.96
CA LEU A 232 4.48 20.92 -0.13
C LEU A 232 3.52 21.99 0.40
N LEU A 233 2.75 21.69 1.45
CA LEU A 233 1.80 22.62 2.07
C LEU A 233 2.51 23.84 2.66
N GLU A 234 3.63 23.64 3.35
CA GLU A 234 4.48 24.72 3.87
C GLU A 234 5.03 25.60 2.75
N GLN A 235 5.45 25.03 1.62
CA GLN A 235 6.01 25.79 0.50
C GLN A 235 4.95 26.48 -0.38
N THR A 236 3.69 26.06 -0.32
CA THR A 236 2.56 26.64 -1.06
C THR A 236 1.77 27.68 -0.27
N GLU A 237 2.02 27.80 1.03
CA GLU A 237 1.36 28.76 1.91
C GLU A 237 1.50 30.20 1.38
N GLY A 238 0.38 30.92 1.31
CA GLY A 238 0.33 32.31 0.84
C GLY A 238 0.53 32.51 -0.67
N LYS A 239 0.66 31.45 -1.48
CA LYS A 239 0.88 31.55 -2.93
C LYS A 239 -0.38 31.55 -3.79
N GLY A 240 -1.56 31.43 -3.17
CA GLY A 240 -2.84 31.34 -3.89
C GLY A 240 -2.98 30.04 -4.70
N ILE A 241 -2.35 28.95 -4.23
CA ILE A 241 -2.40 27.62 -4.83
C ILE A 241 -3.12 26.69 -3.87
N ASN A 242 -4.18 26.05 -4.33
CA ASN A 242 -4.86 25.00 -3.57
C ASN A 242 -4.15 23.64 -3.75
N VAL A 243 -4.09 22.82 -2.71
CA VAL A 243 -3.55 21.46 -2.76
C VAL A 243 -4.69 20.46 -2.63
N TYR A 244 -4.75 19.51 -3.56
CA TYR A 244 -5.71 18.40 -3.56
C TYR A 244 -4.97 17.08 -3.43
N THR A 245 -5.49 16.21 -2.57
CA THR A 245 -5.01 14.83 -2.46
C THR A 245 -5.53 14.00 -3.62
N HIS A 246 -4.89 12.89 -3.94
CA HIS A 246 -5.40 11.91 -4.89
C HIS A 246 -5.14 10.48 -4.38
N SER A 247 -6.09 9.59 -4.62
CA SER A 247 -6.04 8.18 -4.22
C SER A 247 -5.66 7.98 -2.74
N GLU A 248 -4.46 7.45 -2.47
CA GLU A 248 -3.99 7.09 -1.11
C GLU A 248 -3.56 8.30 -0.27
N MET A 249 -3.57 9.51 -0.82
CA MET A 249 -3.37 10.73 -0.05
C MET A 249 -4.66 11.24 0.61
N LEU A 250 -5.84 10.70 0.28
CA LEU A 250 -7.12 11.11 0.89
C LEU A 250 -7.06 11.17 2.43
N PRO A 251 -6.49 10.18 3.14
CA PRO A 251 -6.44 10.19 4.60
C PRO A 251 -5.66 11.34 5.21
N ALA A 252 -4.81 12.07 4.45
CA ALA A 252 -4.11 13.26 4.94
C ALA A 252 -5.07 14.31 5.51
N HIS A 253 -6.33 14.35 5.04
CA HIS A 253 -7.36 15.25 5.58
C HIS A 253 -7.78 14.90 7.01
N GLY A 254 -7.65 13.65 7.45
CA GLY A 254 -7.98 13.25 8.81
C GLY A 254 -6.97 13.75 9.85
N TYR A 255 -5.73 14.02 9.44
CA TYR A 255 -4.66 14.44 10.35
C TYR A 255 -4.75 15.93 10.70
N PRO A 256 -4.95 16.31 11.98
CA PRO A 256 -5.21 17.70 12.37
C PRO A 256 -4.06 18.66 12.07
N GLU A 257 -2.79 18.23 12.20
CA GLU A 257 -1.62 19.07 11.92
C GLU A 257 -1.42 19.34 10.41
N LEU A 258 -2.14 18.61 9.56
CA LEU A 258 -2.21 18.91 8.12
C LEU A 258 -3.48 19.72 7.84
N LYS A 259 -4.65 19.17 8.16
CA LYS A 259 -5.94 19.74 7.75
C LYS A 259 -6.29 21.06 8.44
N LYS A 260 -6.07 21.17 9.76
CA LYS A 260 -6.41 22.39 10.52
C LYS A 260 -5.36 23.49 10.30
N ARG A 261 -4.09 23.10 10.11
CA ARG A 261 -2.98 24.02 9.90
C ARG A 261 -2.99 24.64 8.50
N PHE A 262 -3.31 23.87 7.47
CA PHE A 262 -3.22 24.31 6.07
C PHE A 262 -4.60 24.38 5.42
N PRO A 263 -5.31 25.52 5.49
CA PRO A 263 -6.66 25.64 4.94
C PRO A 263 -6.72 25.53 3.40
N HIS A 264 -5.57 25.64 2.72
CA HIS A 264 -5.43 25.38 1.28
C HIS A 264 -5.24 23.90 0.94
N LEU A 265 -5.20 22.99 1.91
CA LEU A 265 -5.48 21.56 1.71
C LEU A 265 -7.00 21.38 1.54
N LYS A 266 -7.48 21.50 0.30
CA LYS A 266 -8.89 21.77 0.02
C LYS A 266 -9.77 20.53 -0.06
N GLY A 267 -9.37 19.54 -0.83
CA GLY A 267 -10.19 18.38 -1.12
C GLY A 267 -9.40 17.21 -1.70
N ASN A 268 -10.12 16.27 -2.29
CA ASN A 268 -9.53 15.14 -3.00
C ASN A 268 -9.91 15.21 -4.49
N PHE A 269 -8.89 15.12 -5.34
CA PHE A 269 -9.05 15.05 -6.78
C PHE A 269 -9.28 13.60 -7.21
N GLY A 270 -10.43 13.34 -7.84
CA GLY A 270 -10.70 12.05 -8.47
C GLY A 270 -10.81 10.89 -7.50
N THR A 271 -10.38 9.71 -7.97
CA THR A 271 -10.67 8.43 -7.32
C THR A 271 -9.39 7.61 -7.09
N ALA A 272 -9.46 6.28 -7.21
CA ALA A 272 -8.31 5.40 -7.05
C ALA A 272 -7.37 5.46 -8.28
N TRP A 273 -6.10 5.13 -8.03
CA TRP A 273 -4.99 5.23 -8.97
C TRP A 273 -5.25 4.73 -10.40
N GLN A 274 -6.07 3.70 -10.59
CA GLN A 274 -6.28 3.12 -11.92
C GLN A 274 -7.04 4.04 -12.89
N ASN A 275 -7.78 5.03 -12.36
CA ASN A 275 -8.55 5.98 -13.16
C ASN A 275 -7.71 7.21 -13.56
N GLN A 276 -6.48 7.35 -13.04
CA GLN A 276 -5.66 8.55 -13.19
C GLN A 276 -5.42 8.96 -14.64
N GLN A 277 -5.31 8.03 -15.58
CA GLN A 277 -5.11 8.37 -16.98
C GLN A 277 -6.28 9.12 -17.61
N ARG A 278 -7.51 8.86 -17.12
CA ARG A 278 -8.73 9.57 -17.53
C ARG A 278 -8.90 10.83 -16.70
N GLU A 279 -8.67 10.74 -15.39
CA GLU A 279 -8.89 11.86 -14.47
C GLU A 279 -7.85 12.98 -14.65
N PHE A 280 -6.63 12.67 -15.10
CA PHE A 280 -5.59 13.65 -15.41
C PHE A 280 -5.57 14.10 -16.86
N GLU A 281 -6.49 13.62 -17.70
CA GLU A 281 -6.56 14.04 -19.10
C GLU A 281 -6.78 15.57 -19.19
N ASP A 282 -5.83 16.25 -19.83
CA ASP A 282 -5.79 17.72 -19.99
C ASP A 282 -5.91 18.51 -18.67
N ILE A 283 -5.51 17.91 -17.54
CA ILE A 283 -5.56 18.57 -16.24
C ILE A 283 -4.73 19.88 -16.26
N PRO A 284 -5.30 21.03 -15.84
CA PRO A 284 -4.60 22.31 -15.81
C PRO A 284 -3.82 22.49 -14.50
N ALA A 285 -3.17 21.43 -14.01
CA ALA A 285 -2.40 21.43 -12.77
C ALA A 285 -1.27 20.39 -12.82
N PRO A 286 -0.16 20.61 -12.07
CA PRO A 286 0.85 19.58 -11.91
C PRO A 286 0.39 18.48 -10.94
N VAL A 287 0.93 17.28 -11.16
CA VAL A 287 0.70 16.09 -10.33
C VAL A 287 2.03 15.62 -9.74
N LEU A 288 2.12 15.56 -8.41
CA LEU A 288 3.28 15.06 -7.68
C LEU A 288 3.02 13.63 -7.18
N PHE A 289 3.84 12.66 -7.59
CA PHE A 289 3.82 11.30 -7.07
C PHE A 289 4.89 11.10 -6.00
N THR A 290 4.44 10.88 -4.76
CA THR A 290 5.31 10.56 -3.62
C THR A 290 5.68 9.08 -3.56
N THR A 291 4.81 8.21 -4.07
CA THR A 291 4.96 6.75 -4.12
C THR A 291 4.23 6.17 -5.34
N ASN A 292 4.11 4.83 -5.41
CA ASN A 292 3.11 4.20 -6.28
C ASN A 292 1.68 4.69 -5.98
N CYS A 293 0.75 4.69 -6.95
CA CYS A 293 0.82 4.01 -8.25
C CYS A 293 0.85 4.98 -9.43
N ILE A 294 2.04 5.23 -9.98
CA ILE A 294 2.18 5.92 -11.28
C ILE A 294 1.90 4.94 -12.42
N MET A 295 1.10 5.35 -13.40
CA MET A 295 0.84 4.58 -14.63
C MET A 295 1.66 5.15 -15.78
N PRO A 296 1.84 4.40 -16.89
CA PRO A 296 2.35 4.96 -18.13
C PRO A 296 1.65 6.28 -18.48
N LEU A 297 2.44 7.34 -18.67
CA LEU A 297 1.93 8.69 -18.83
C LEU A 297 1.34 8.91 -20.21
N ARG A 298 0.29 9.74 -20.31
CA ARG A 298 -0.28 10.18 -21.58
C ARG A 298 0.30 11.53 -22.00
N PRO A 299 0.43 11.80 -23.32
CA PRO A 299 0.93 13.09 -23.82
C PRO A 299 0.17 14.32 -23.30
N SER A 300 -1.12 14.19 -22.96
CA SER A 300 -1.96 15.30 -22.50
C SER A 300 -1.53 15.93 -21.16
N TYR A 301 -0.80 15.19 -20.32
CA TYR A 301 -0.37 15.66 -19.00
C TYR A 301 1.07 15.28 -18.62
N ALA A 302 1.82 14.58 -19.48
CA ALA A 302 3.17 14.12 -19.15
C ALA A 302 4.13 15.26 -18.78
N ASP A 303 3.96 16.46 -19.35
CA ASP A 303 4.83 17.64 -19.12
C ASP A 303 4.64 18.30 -17.74
N ARG A 304 3.67 17.85 -16.94
CA ARG A 304 3.35 18.41 -15.62
C ARG A 304 3.27 17.35 -14.53
N VAL A 305 3.81 16.16 -14.78
CA VAL A 305 4.02 15.15 -13.74
C VAL A 305 5.38 15.37 -13.11
N PHE A 306 5.45 15.18 -11.80
CA PHE A 306 6.66 15.22 -11.00
C PHE A 306 6.73 13.96 -10.14
N THR A 307 7.94 13.45 -9.92
CA THR A 307 8.19 12.34 -9.00
C THR A 307 9.10 12.78 -7.87
N THR A 308 9.11 12.04 -6.77
CA THR A 308 10.03 12.23 -5.64
C THR A 308 10.31 10.87 -5.00
N SER A 309 11.24 10.82 -4.05
CA SER A 309 11.59 9.59 -3.32
C SER A 309 12.00 8.46 -4.29
N VAL A 310 11.45 7.25 -4.14
CA VAL A 310 11.77 6.08 -4.99
C VAL A 310 11.01 6.05 -6.33
N VAL A 311 10.06 6.98 -6.54
CA VAL A 311 9.26 7.03 -7.76
C VAL A 311 10.09 7.59 -8.90
N SER A 312 10.11 6.90 -10.04
CA SER A 312 10.76 7.42 -11.24
C SER A 312 10.05 6.97 -12.52
N TYR A 313 10.07 7.85 -13.52
CA TYR A 313 9.54 7.59 -14.85
C TYR A 313 10.43 8.32 -15.88
N PRO A 314 10.78 7.70 -17.01
CA PRO A 314 11.70 8.30 -17.98
C PRO A 314 11.25 9.68 -18.45
N GLY A 315 12.16 10.65 -18.38
CA GLY A 315 11.93 12.04 -18.85
C GLY A 315 11.07 12.89 -17.93
N VAL A 316 10.67 12.39 -16.76
CA VAL A 316 9.89 13.15 -15.77
C VAL A 316 10.81 13.88 -14.80
N THR A 317 10.45 15.10 -14.42
CA THR A 317 11.22 15.88 -13.44
C THR A 317 11.11 15.23 -12.06
N HIS A 318 12.27 14.93 -11.46
CA HIS A 318 12.37 14.34 -10.12
C HIS A 318 12.74 15.40 -9.08
N ILE A 319 11.99 15.45 -7.99
CA ILE A 319 12.25 16.30 -6.82
C ILE A 319 13.16 15.53 -5.85
N GLY A 320 14.26 16.17 -5.45
CA GLY A 320 15.31 15.54 -4.66
C GLY A 320 14.99 15.36 -3.17
N GLU A 321 16.01 14.92 -2.43
CA GLU A 321 15.96 14.72 -0.97
C GLU A 321 15.75 16.03 -0.19
N ASP A 322 16.12 17.18 -0.77
CA ASP A 322 15.92 18.51 -0.20
C ASP A 322 14.45 18.98 -0.25
N ARG A 323 13.59 18.25 -0.95
CA ARG A 323 12.16 18.55 -1.11
C ARG A 323 11.89 19.95 -1.63
N ASP A 324 12.74 20.45 -2.53
CA ASP A 324 12.46 21.73 -3.20
C ASP A 324 11.32 21.57 -4.21
N PHE A 325 10.11 21.95 -3.81
CA PHE A 325 8.91 21.90 -4.66
C PHE A 325 8.74 23.14 -5.53
N SER A 326 9.74 24.02 -5.62
CA SER A 326 9.71 25.19 -6.49
C SER A 326 9.33 24.86 -7.95
N PRO A 327 9.81 23.77 -8.58
CA PRO A 327 9.38 23.39 -9.93
C PRO A 327 7.88 23.07 -10.03
N VAL A 328 7.33 22.35 -9.04
CA VAL A 328 5.91 21.99 -8.98
C VAL A 328 5.05 23.24 -8.82
N ILE A 329 5.47 24.13 -7.91
CA ILE A 329 4.78 25.40 -7.61
C ILE A 329 4.77 26.33 -8.82
N ALA A 330 5.91 26.46 -9.51
CA ALA A 330 6.00 27.27 -10.72
C ALA A 330 5.07 26.74 -11.81
N LYS A 331 5.00 25.42 -12.00
CA LYS A 331 4.11 24.80 -12.99
C LYS A 331 2.63 25.01 -12.65
N ALA A 332 2.24 24.97 -11.38
CA ALA A 332 0.87 25.27 -10.96
C ALA A 332 0.45 26.70 -11.29
N LEU A 333 1.33 27.67 -11.04
CA LEU A 333 1.09 29.08 -11.37
C LEU A 333 1.03 29.33 -12.88
N GLU A 334 1.87 28.64 -13.66
CA GLU A 334 1.87 28.68 -15.12
C GLU A 334 0.54 28.19 -15.71
N LEU A 335 0.01 27.08 -15.19
CA LEU A 335 -1.19 26.43 -15.73
C LEU A 335 -2.50 27.12 -15.32
N GLY A 336 -2.51 27.87 -14.21
CA GLY A 336 -3.64 28.70 -13.81
C GLY A 336 -4.85 27.95 -13.23
N GLY A 337 -4.91 26.62 -13.36
CA GLY A 337 -6.01 25.78 -12.85
C GLY A 337 -7.32 25.92 -13.63
N TYR A 338 -8.43 25.51 -13.00
CA TYR A 338 -9.74 25.60 -13.64
C TYR A 338 -10.31 27.03 -13.59
N PRO A 339 -11.06 27.47 -14.62
CA PRO A 339 -11.69 28.79 -14.63
C PRO A 339 -12.89 28.88 -13.67
N GLU A 340 -13.52 27.74 -13.38
CA GLU A 340 -14.71 27.60 -12.55
C GLU A 340 -14.56 26.38 -11.63
N ASP A 341 -15.32 26.38 -10.53
CA ASP A 341 -15.34 25.24 -9.62
C ASP A 341 -15.79 23.99 -10.39
N THR A 342 -14.94 22.97 -10.37
CA THR A 342 -15.09 21.78 -11.22
C THR A 342 -15.27 20.56 -10.34
N LEU A 343 -16.44 19.93 -10.42
CA LEU A 343 -16.70 18.67 -9.73
C LEU A 343 -16.00 17.52 -10.46
N ILE A 344 -15.12 16.80 -9.76
CA ILE A 344 -14.58 15.51 -10.21
C ILE A 344 -15.25 14.43 -9.38
N PRO A 345 -16.41 13.88 -9.81
CA PRO A 345 -17.24 13.05 -8.95
C PRO A 345 -16.56 11.73 -8.57
N GLY A 346 -16.98 11.16 -7.44
CA GLY A 346 -16.58 9.83 -7.01
C GLY A 346 -17.07 8.74 -7.97
N MET A 347 -16.63 7.50 -7.75
CA MET A 347 -16.92 6.38 -8.67
C MET A 347 -18.42 6.06 -8.77
N ASN A 348 -19.22 6.44 -7.77
CA ASN A 348 -20.66 6.24 -7.71
C ASN A 348 -21.44 7.56 -7.88
N GLY A 349 -20.76 8.65 -8.27
CA GLY A 349 -21.37 9.95 -8.56
C GLY A 349 -21.48 10.89 -7.36
N GLY A 350 -20.90 10.55 -6.21
CA GLY A 350 -20.89 11.44 -5.04
C GLY A 350 -19.97 12.65 -5.24
N SER A 351 -20.25 13.74 -4.51
CA SER A 351 -19.47 14.99 -4.55
C SER A 351 -18.57 15.21 -3.34
N ALA A 352 -18.67 14.34 -2.33
CA ALA A 352 -17.87 14.36 -1.13
C ALA A 352 -17.66 12.92 -0.64
N VAL A 353 -16.59 12.74 0.12
CA VAL A 353 -16.23 11.47 0.79
C VAL A 353 -15.86 11.77 2.24
N THR A 354 -15.75 10.75 3.08
CA THR A 354 -15.30 10.89 4.46
C THR A 354 -14.03 10.09 4.72
N THR A 355 -13.22 10.54 5.68
CA THR A 355 -12.02 9.84 6.17
C THR A 355 -11.74 10.20 7.63
N GLY A 356 -10.75 9.56 8.25
CA GLY A 356 -10.30 9.90 9.61
C GLY A 356 -10.89 9.04 10.72
N PHE A 357 -11.48 7.88 10.40
CA PHE A 357 -11.99 6.92 11.39
C PHE A 357 -10.91 5.90 11.80
N ALA A 358 -9.70 6.36 12.09
CA ALA A 358 -8.60 5.50 12.56
C ALA A 358 -8.89 4.94 13.98
N HIS A 359 -7.99 4.11 14.51
CA HIS A 359 -8.23 3.39 15.77
C HIS A 359 -8.62 4.30 16.94
N HIS A 360 -7.98 5.45 17.12
CA HIS A 360 -8.30 6.39 18.20
C HIS A 360 -9.74 6.91 18.07
N ALA A 361 -10.12 7.38 16.87
CA ALA A 361 -11.46 7.89 16.60
C ALA A 361 -12.54 6.84 16.88
N VAL A 362 -12.36 5.61 16.39
CA VAL A 362 -13.37 4.55 16.57
C VAL A 362 -13.40 4.02 18.01
N LEU A 363 -12.24 3.74 18.61
CA LEU A 363 -12.16 3.17 19.95
C LEU A 363 -12.58 4.15 21.05
N SER A 364 -12.51 5.46 20.81
CA SER A 364 -13.08 6.46 21.72
C SER A 364 -14.60 6.34 21.91
N HIS A 365 -15.28 5.66 20.97
CA HIS A 365 -16.71 5.35 21.02
C HIS A 365 -16.98 3.84 21.19
N ALA A 366 -16.01 3.06 21.67
CA ALA A 366 -16.14 1.60 21.76
C ALA A 366 -17.35 1.14 22.60
N GLU A 367 -17.60 1.78 23.75
CA GLU A 367 -18.76 1.44 24.61
C GLU A 367 -20.09 1.67 23.89
N GLU A 368 -20.23 2.78 23.16
CA GLU A 368 -21.44 3.10 22.38
C GLU A 368 -21.65 2.09 21.24
N ILE A 369 -20.57 1.71 20.55
CA ILE A 369 -20.60 0.69 19.49
C ILE A 369 -21.01 -0.67 20.06
N VAL A 370 -20.43 -1.06 21.20
CA VAL A 370 -20.72 -2.33 21.88
C VAL A 370 -22.17 -2.37 22.34
N GLN A 371 -22.67 -1.27 22.92
CA GLN A 371 -24.07 -1.14 23.30
C GLN A 371 -25.00 -1.27 22.08
N ALA A 372 -24.69 -0.59 20.98
CA ALA A 372 -25.47 -0.69 19.75
C ALA A 372 -25.52 -2.11 19.18
N VAL A 373 -24.46 -2.90 19.35
CA VAL A 373 -24.46 -4.33 18.97
C VAL A 373 -25.32 -5.16 19.93
N HIS A 374 -25.17 -4.98 21.24
CA HIS A 374 -25.96 -5.70 22.24
C HIS A 374 -27.47 -5.42 22.12
N GLU A 375 -27.85 -4.19 21.79
CA GLU A 375 -29.25 -3.80 21.56
C GLU A 375 -29.78 -4.23 20.19
N GLY A 376 -28.93 -4.82 19.34
CA GLY A 376 -29.29 -5.26 17.99
C GLY A 376 -29.45 -4.12 16.97
N ALA A 377 -29.02 -2.90 17.31
CA ALA A 377 -29.01 -1.77 16.39
C ALA A 377 -27.92 -1.89 15.31
N ILE A 378 -26.79 -2.53 15.63
CA ILE A 378 -25.78 -2.95 14.67
C ILE A 378 -25.68 -4.48 14.71
N ARG A 379 -26.07 -5.15 13.63
CA ARG A 379 -26.03 -6.62 13.58
C ARG A 379 -24.68 -7.19 13.16
N HIS A 380 -23.91 -6.45 12.35
CA HIS A 380 -22.71 -6.97 11.69
C HIS A 380 -21.79 -5.85 11.20
N PHE A 381 -20.49 -6.13 11.21
CA PHE A 381 -19.44 -5.30 10.64
C PHE A 381 -18.86 -5.97 9.39
N PHE A 382 -18.57 -5.18 8.38
CA PHE A 382 -17.82 -5.63 7.21
C PHE A 382 -16.54 -4.82 7.08
N LEU A 383 -15.39 -5.47 6.94
CA LEU A 383 -14.21 -4.82 6.40
C LEU A 383 -14.22 -5.02 4.88
N ILE A 384 -14.47 -3.95 4.12
CA ILE A 384 -14.46 -3.98 2.64
C ILE A 384 -13.41 -2.98 2.17
N GLY A 385 -12.26 -3.44 1.72
CA GLY A 385 -11.16 -2.53 1.38
C GLY A 385 -9.90 -3.24 0.90
N GLY A 386 -8.77 -2.53 0.90
CA GLY A 386 -7.50 -2.99 0.36
C GLY A 386 -7.15 -2.26 -0.95
N CYS A 387 -6.47 -2.89 -1.90
CA CYS A 387 -5.99 -2.18 -3.10
C CYS A 387 -6.90 -2.39 -4.33
N ASP A 388 -7.33 -1.29 -4.94
CA ASP A 388 -8.11 -1.29 -6.20
C ASP A 388 -7.24 -1.55 -7.43
N GLY A 389 -7.88 -1.77 -8.60
CA GLY A 389 -7.23 -1.98 -9.89
C GLY A 389 -8.18 -1.94 -11.08
N THR A 390 -7.68 -2.24 -12.28
CA THR A 390 -8.40 -2.01 -13.55
C THR A 390 -9.41 -3.10 -13.93
N ARG A 391 -9.43 -4.27 -13.27
CA ARG A 391 -10.31 -5.38 -13.68
C ARG A 391 -11.79 -5.02 -13.51
N PRO A 392 -12.65 -5.22 -14.53
CA PRO A 392 -14.09 -4.98 -14.40
C PRO A 392 -14.77 -5.80 -13.30
N SER A 393 -14.27 -6.99 -12.99
CA SER A 393 -14.79 -7.86 -11.93
C SER A 393 -14.75 -7.22 -10.53
N ARG A 394 -13.94 -6.16 -10.33
CA ARG A 394 -13.92 -5.38 -9.08
C ARG A 394 -15.22 -4.61 -8.81
N ARG A 395 -16.14 -4.55 -9.77
CA ARG A 395 -17.53 -4.11 -9.53
C ARG A 395 -18.19 -4.92 -8.40
N TYR A 396 -17.75 -6.17 -8.18
CA TYR A 396 -18.12 -6.99 -7.02
C TYR A 396 -18.14 -6.18 -5.71
N TYR A 397 -17.12 -5.38 -5.41
CA TYR A 397 -17.03 -4.69 -4.11
C TYR A 397 -18.07 -3.58 -3.96
N THR A 398 -18.37 -2.87 -5.05
CA THR A 398 -19.45 -1.87 -5.09
C THR A 398 -20.80 -2.54 -4.91
N ASP A 399 -21.06 -3.64 -5.64
CA ASP A 399 -22.35 -4.33 -5.58
C ASP A 399 -22.53 -5.02 -4.20
N PHE A 400 -21.48 -5.63 -3.64
CA PHE A 400 -21.49 -6.18 -2.28
C PHE A 400 -21.81 -5.11 -1.23
N ALA A 401 -21.14 -3.95 -1.27
CA ALA A 401 -21.39 -2.85 -0.34
C ALA A 401 -22.85 -2.36 -0.40
N LYS A 402 -23.44 -2.26 -1.60
CA LYS A 402 -24.86 -1.90 -1.79
C LYS A 402 -25.84 -2.92 -1.21
N LEU A 403 -25.48 -4.20 -1.22
CA LEU A 403 -26.33 -5.29 -0.71
C LEU A 403 -26.29 -5.39 0.82
N THR A 404 -25.29 -4.83 1.49
CA THR A 404 -25.18 -4.90 2.97
C THR A 404 -26.43 -4.31 3.65
N PRO A 405 -27.03 -4.99 4.65
CA PRO A 405 -28.24 -4.51 5.33
C PRO A 405 -28.05 -3.15 6.02
N PRO A 406 -29.10 -2.32 6.13
CA PRO A 406 -29.00 -0.96 6.68
C PRO A 406 -28.56 -0.89 8.16
N ASP A 407 -28.65 -1.98 8.91
CA ASP A 407 -28.20 -2.12 10.29
C ASP A 407 -26.79 -2.74 10.40
N THR A 408 -25.94 -2.47 9.42
CA THR A 408 -24.53 -2.91 9.39
C THR A 408 -23.59 -1.73 9.16
N VAL A 409 -22.36 -1.87 9.67
CA VAL A 409 -21.27 -0.89 9.50
C VAL A 409 -20.20 -1.48 8.59
N ILE A 410 -19.69 -0.67 7.66
CA ILE A 410 -18.57 -1.01 6.80
C ILE A 410 -17.33 -0.22 7.25
N LEU A 411 -16.30 -0.94 7.68
CA LEU A 411 -14.94 -0.41 7.74
C LEU A 411 -14.32 -0.50 6.34
N THR A 412 -13.66 0.57 5.89
CA THR A 412 -12.90 0.56 4.64
C THR A 412 -11.53 1.19 4.82
N LEU A 413 -10.60 0.85 3.95
CA LEU A 413 -9.23 1.36 3.95
C LEU A 413 -8.61 1.19 2.58
N ALA A 414 -7.52 1.92 2.38
CA ALA A 414 -6.75 1.95 1.15
C ALA A 414 -7.59 2.30 -0.09
N CYS A 415 -6.99 2.29 -1.27
CA CYS A 415 -7.64 2.75 -2.49
C CYS A 415 -8.86 1.90 -2.93
N GLY A 416 -9.04 0.71 -2.37
CA GLY A 416 -10.26 -0.09 -2.51
C GLY A 416 -11.52 0.64 -2.02
N LYS A 417 -11.36 1.58 -1.08
CA LYS A 417 -12.44 2.44 -0.57
C LYS A 417 -13.21 3.15 -1.67
N PHE A 418 -12.54 3.55 -2.76
CA PHE A 418 -13.16 4.31 -3.84
C PHE A 418 -14.26 3.54 -4.58
N ARG A 419 -14.35 2.21 -4.38
CA ARG A 419 -15.48 1.42 -4.88
C ARG A 419 -16.79 1.68 -4.13
N LEU A 420 -16.72 2.20 -2.90
CA LEU A 420 -17.89 2.30 -2.03
C LEU A 420 -18.01 3.61 -1.23
N ASN A 421 -16.93 4.39 -1.04
CA ASN A 421 -16.87 5.50 -0.08
C ASN A 421 -17.76 6.72 -0.41
N ASP A 422 -18.26 6.80 -1.64
CA ASP A 422 -19.22 7.82 -2.08
C ASP A 422 -20.65 7.28 -2.26
N LEU A 423 -20.91 6.04 -1.80
CA LEU A 423 -22.26 5.48 -1.80
C LEU A 423 -23.12 6.12 -0.70
N PRO A 424 -24.38 6.48 -0.99
CA PRO A 424 -25.30 7.07 -0.02
C PRO A 424 -25.91 5.98 0.88
N LEU A 425 -25.08 5.26 1.64
CA LEU A 425 -25.53 4.15 2.48
C LEU A 425 -26.23 4.60 3.78
N GLY A 426 -26.08 5.87 4.17
CA GLY A 426 -26.71 6.45 5.35
C GLY A 426 -25.92 6.22 6.64
N ALA A 427 -26.63 6.25 7.76
CA ALA A 427 -26.07 6.09 9.11
C ALA A 427 -26.80 4.99 9.88
N VAL A 428 -26.15 4.41 10.87
CA VAL A 428 -26.68 3.40 11.80
C VAL A 428 -26.16 3.70 13.20
N ALA A 429 -27.05 3.66 14.21
CA ALA A 429 -26.70 3.96 15.60
C ALA A 429 -25.92 5.29 15.79
N GLY A 430 -26.24 6.32 14.99
CA GLY A 430 -25.56 7.62 15.03
C GLY A 430 -24.22 7.69 14.29
N LEU A 431 -23.72 6.57 13.75
CA LEU A 431 -22.48 6.50 12.98
C LEU A 431 -22.75 6.45 11.47
N PRO A 432 -21.90 7.06 10.62
CA PRO A 432 -21.92 6.78 9.19
C PRO A 432 -21.75 5.27 8.95
N ARG A 433 -22.50 4.71 7.99
CA ARG A 433 -22.37 3.28 7.67
C ARG A 433 -21.05 2.92 7.00
N ILE A 434 -20.29 3.89 6.51
CA ILE A 434 -18.95 3.70 5.95
C ILE A 434 -17.97 4.49 6.81
N LEU A 435 -17.04 3.78 7.43
CA LEU A 435 -15.97 4.34 8.25
C LEU A 435 -14.66 4.09 7.52
N ASP A 436 -14.12 5.13 6.88
CA ASP A 436 -12.80 5.06 6.24
C ASP A 436 -11.69 5.25 7.28
N VAL A 437 -10.96 4.15 7.53
CA VAL A 437 -9.92 4.09 8.56
C VAL A 437 -8.55 4.58 8.07
N GLY A 438 -8.39 4.85 6.76
CA GLY A 438 -7.19 5.49 6.21
C GLY A 438 -6.54 4.76 5.03
N GLN A 439 -5.22 4.84 4.94
CA GLN A 439 -4.38 4.25 3.89
C GLN A 439 -4.27 2.72 4.06
N CYS A 440 -3.54 2.05 3.16
CA CYS A 440 -3.23 0.63 3.32
C CYS A 440 -2.45 0.27 4.60
N ASN A 441 -1.56 1.14 5.09
CA ASN A 441 -0.89 0.98 6.39
C ASN A 441 -1.86 1.05 7.57
N ASP A 442 -2.97 1.77 7.43
CA ASP A 442 -4.01 1.89 8.47
C ASP A 442 -4.85 0.61 8.58
N ALA A 443 -4.49 -0.46 7.87
CA ALA A 443 -4.84 -1.82 8.27
C ALA A 443 -4.42 -2.13 9.72
N TYR A 444 -3.37 -1.48 10.24
CA TYR A 444 -3.08 -1.51 11.67
C TYR A 444 -4.26 -0.96 12.49
N SER A 445 -4.82 0.19 12.12
CA SER A 445 -6.02 0.73 12.77
C SER A 445 -7.20 -0.26 12.73
N ALA A 446 -7.47 -0.88 11.57
CA ALA A 446 -8.53 -1.88 11.45
C ALA A 446 -8.31 -3.09 12.38
N ILE A 447 -7.06 -3.57 12.50
CA ILE A 447 -6.68 -4.65 13.43
C ILE A 447 -6.88 -4.20 14.88
N ARG A 448 -6.45 -2.99 15.25
CA ARG A 448 -6.63 -2.45 16.60
C ARG A 448 -8.10 -2.29 16.97
N ILE A 449 -8.95 -1.85 16.04
CA ILE A 449 -10.40 -1.77 16.22
C ILE A 449 -10.97 -3.16 16.47
N ALA A 450 -10.65 -4.15 15.63
CA ALA A 450 -11.13 -5.51 15.81
C ALA A 450 -10.68 -6.12 17.15
N LEU A 451 -9.42 -5.92 17.55
CA LEU A 451 -8.91 -6.38 18.85
C LEU A 451 -9.61 -5.69 20.03
N GLY A 452 -9.82 -4.37 19.96
CA GLY A 452 -10.51 -3.63 21.01
C GLY A 452 -11.98 -4.02 21.15
N LEU A 453 -12.66 -4.27 20.03
CA LEU A 453 -14.03 -4.80 20.05
C LEU A 453 -14.07 -6.22 20.62
N ALA A 454 -13.15 -7.11 20.22
CA ALA A 454 -13.06 -8.47 20.74
C ALA A 454 -12.85 -8.49 22.26
N GLU A 455 -11.99 -7.61 22.78
CA GLU A 455 -11.80 -7.40 24.21
C GLU A 455 -13.09 -6.94 24.90
N ALA A 456 -13.81 -5.98 24.30
CA ALA A 456 -15.07 -5.48 24.88
C ALA A 456 -16.21 -6.50 24.87
N PHE A 457 -16.23 -7.43 23.91
CA PHE A 457 -17.20 -8.54 23.84
C PHE A 457 -16.77 -9.79 24.60
N ASP A 458 -15.59 -9.81 25.23
CA ASP A 458 -14.98 -10.99 25.86
C ASP A 458 -14.94 -12.22 24.92
N CYS A 459 -14.49 -11.99 23.68
CA CYS A 459 -14.38 -13.04 22.66
C CYS A 459 -13.09 -12.91 21.84
N SER A 460 -12.84 -13.87 20.96
CA SER A 460 -11.77 -13.77 19.96
C SER A 460 -12.21 -12.93 18.76
N VAL A 461 -11.25 -12.36 18.01
CA VAL A 461 -11.56 -11.61 16.78
C VAL A 461 -12.34 -12.45 15.76
N ASN A 462 -12.13 -13.76 15.73
CA ASN A 462 -12.82 -14.68 14.82
C ASN A 462 -14.28 -14.97 15.22
N GLU A 463 -14.68 -14.60 16.44
CA GLU A 463 -16.05 -14.74 16.96
C GLU A 463 -16.84 -13.42 16.89
N LEU A 464 -16.19 -12.30 16.56
CA LEU A 464 -16.88 -11.05 16.30
C LEU A 464 -17.87 -11.21 15.14
N PRO A 465 -18.98 -10.43 15.14
CA PRO A 465 -19.84 -10.30 13.98
C PRO A 465 -19.15 -9.44 12.91
N LEU A 466 -18.00 -9.90 12.42
CA LEU A 466 -17.11 -9.23 11.48
C LEU A 466 -16.87 -10.16 10.29
N SER A 467 -17.02 -9.63 9.08
CA SER A 467 -16.61 -10.32 7.86
C SER A 467 -15.59 -9.49 7.09
N ILE A 468 -14.52 -10.14 6.63
CA ILE A 468 -13.38 -9.48 5.98
C ILE A 468 -13.37 -9.81 4.49
N ILE A 469 -13.59 -8.78 3.67
CA ILE A 469 -13.66 -8.81 2.21
C ILE A 469 -12.55 -7.90 1.67
N LEU A 470 -11.42 -8.50 1.30
CA LEU A 470 -10.23 -7.77 0.86
C LEU A 470 -10.07 -7.83 -0.66
N CYS A 471 -9.87 -6.64 -1.22
CA CYS A 471 -9.29 -6.49 -2.54
C CYS A 471 -7.76 -6.31 -2.41
N TRP A 472 -7.00 -6.89 -3.33
CA TRP A 472 -5.56 -6.69 -3.37
C TRP A 472 -5.10 -6.38 -4.80
N PHE A 473 -3.92 -5.78 -4.92
CA PHE A 473 -3.31 -5.47 -6.21
C PHE A 473 -1.79 -5.63 -6.16
N GLU A 474 -1.15 -4.92 -5.22
CA GLU A 474 0.31 -4.86 -5.12
C GLU A 474 0.82 -5.34 -3.74
N GLN A 475 2.10 -5.08 -3.46
CA GLN A 475 2.86 -5.76 -2.41
C GLN A 475 2.55 -5.25 -1.00
N LYS A 476 2.10 -4.00 -0.84
CA LYS A 476 1.60 -3.51 0.47
C LYS A 476 0.35 -4.28 0.90
N ALA A 477 -0.54 -4.64 -0.02
CA ALA A 477 -1.65 -5.55 0.30
C ALA A 477 -1.19 -6.97 0.68
N VAL A 478 -0.10 -7.47 0.08
CA VAL A 478 0.52 -8.76 0.48
C VAL A 478 1.05 -8.69 1.90
N CYS A 479 1.75 -7.61 2.25
CA CYS A 479 2.21 -7.33 3.62
C CYS A 479 1.04 -7.32 4.63
N VAL A 480 -0.07 -6.64 4.30
CA VAL A 480 -1.27 -6.61 5.15
C VAL A 480 -1.87 -8.02 5.32
N LEU A 481 -2.00 -8.78 4.23
CA LEU A 481 -2.50 -10.16 4.30
C LEU A 481 -1.63 -11.03 5.22
N MET A 482 -0.31 -10.97 5.09
CA MET A 482 0.61 -11.74 5.94
C MET A 482 0.45 -11.37 7.42
N ALA A 483 0.27 -10.09 7.74
CA ALA A 483 0.01 -9.65 9.11
C ALA A 483 -1.29 -10.25 9.66
N LEU A 484 -2.38 -10.22 8.89
CA LEU A 484 -3.66 -10.81 9.29
C LEU A 484 -3.54 -12.33 9.54
N LEU A 485 -2.85 -13.05 8.65
CA LEU A 485 -2.62 -14.49 8.80
C LEU A 485 -1.77 -14.78 10.04
N ALA A 486 -0.69 -14.03 10.28
CA ALA A 486 0.18 -14.20 11.45
C ALA A 486 -0.52 -13.92 12.79
N LEU A 487 -1.54 -13.08 12.78
CA LEU A 487 -2.43 -12.82 13.93
C LEU A 487 -3.52 -13.89 14.11
N GLY A 488 -3.60 -14.87 13.22
CA GLY A 488 -4.59 -15.95 13.29
C GLY A 488 -5.99 -15.53 12.86
N ILE A 489 -6.12 -14.45 12.09
CA ILE A 489 -7.40 -14.02 11.53
C ILE A 489 -7.84 -15.01 10.45
N ARG A 490 -9.10 -15.45 10.54
CA ARG A 490 -9.68 -16.46 9.66
C ARG A 490 -10.84 -15.92 8.82
N GLY A 491 -11.21 -16.64 7.77
CA GLY A 491 -12.42 -16.37 6.99
C GLY A 491 -12.32 -15.17 6.03
N ILE A 492 -11.09 -14.75 5.72
CA ILE A 492 -10.83 -13.65 4.78
C ILE A 492 -11.28 -14.08 3.38
N ARG A 493 -12.11 -13.26 2.74
CA ARG A 493 -12.41 -13.35 1.31
C ARG A 493 -11.48 -12.44 0.54
N LEU A 494 -10.65 -13.00 -0.32
CA LEU A 494 -9.62 -12.28 -1.07
C LEU A 494 -9.93 -12.27 -2.57
N GLY A 495 -9.82 -11.11 -3.20
CA GLY A 495 -10.09 -10.99 -4.63
C GLY A 495 -9.47 -9.76 -5.33
N PRO A 496 -9.83 -9.54 -6.61
CA PRO A 496 -10.82 -10.30 -7.37
C PRO A 496 -10.32 -11.65 -7.88
N THR A 497 -9.02 -11.94 -7.74
CA THR A 497 -8.42 -13.25 -7.97
C THR A 497 -7.46 -13.58 -6.84
N LEU A 498 -7.13 -14.85 -6.63
CA LEU A 498 -6.04 -15.20 -5.71
C LEU A 498 -4.68 -14.87 -6.36
N PRO A 499 -3.65 -14.56 -5.55
CA PRO A 499 -2.33 -14.28 -6.09
C PRO A 499 -1.73 -15.40 -6.94
N ALA A 500 -1.25 -15.03 -8.13
CA ALA A 500 -0.60 -15.94 -9.08
C ALA A 500 0.66 -16.62 -8.51
N PHE A 501 1.28 -16.02 -7.49
CA PHE A 501 2.44 -16.58 -6.80
C PHE A 501 2.07 -17.59 -5.71
N LEU A 502 0.78 -17.85 -5.43
CA LEU A 502 0.37 -18.95 -4.56
C LEU A 502 0.23 -20.22 -5.39
N SER A 503 1.10 -21.21 -5.12
CA SER A 503 0.92 -22.54 -5.72
C SER A 503 -0.38 -23.18 -5.19
N PRO A 504 -0.93 -24.19 -5.88
CA PRO A 504 -2.08 -24.94 -5.36
C PRO A 504 -1.82 -25.54 -3.97
N GLY A 505 -0.60 -26.01 -3.70
CA GLY A 505 -0.22 -26.56 -2.39
C GLY A 505 -0.23 -25.51 -1.29
N VAL A 506 0.40 -24.36 -1.51
CA VAL A 506 0.42 -23.25 -0.54
C VAL A 506 -0.99 -22.68 -0.34
N ALA A 507 -1.76 -22.50 -1.40
CA ALA A 507 -3.15 -22.03 -1.31
C ALA A 507 -4.04 -22.97 -0.48
N ALA A 508 -3.87 -24.29 -0.64
CA ALA A 508 -4.59 -25.28 0.16
C ALA A 508 -4.22 -25.19 1.66
N VAL A 509 -2.94 -25.01 1.99
CA VAL A 509 -2.52 -24.81 3.39
C VAL A 509 -3.15 -23.54 3.97
N LEU A 510 -3.19 -22.45 3.22
CA LEU A 510 -3.82 -21.20 3.67
C LEU A 510 -5.34 -21.34 3.85
N GLN A 511 -5.99 -22.11 2.97
CA GLN A 511 -7.41 -22.45 3.09
C GLN A 511 -7.69 -23.29 4.33
N GLU A 512 -6.91 -24.33 4.58
CA GLU A 512 -7.08 -25.22 5.74
C GLU A 512 -6.83 -24.48 7.06
N LYS A 513 -5.68 -23.79 7.17
CA LYS A 513 -5.26 -23.15 8.41
C LYS A 513 -6.06 -21.88 8.71
N TYR A 514 -6.27 -21.04 7.70
CA TYR A 514 -6.81 -19.68 7.87
C TYR A 514 -8.21 -19.50 7.29
N ASP A 515 -8.82 -20.51 6.67
CA ASP A 515 -10.12 -20.35 5.99
C ASP A 515 -10.07 -19.20 4.96
N LEU A 516 -8.93 -19.03 4.27
CA LEU A 516 -8.75 -18.02 3.22
C LEU A 516 -9.57 -18.42 1.98
N ARG A 517 -10.47 -17.58 1.53
CA ARG A 517 -11.41 -17.90 0.44
C ARG A 517 -11.24 -16.94 -0.74
N PRO A 518 -11.33 -17.41 -1.99
CA PRO A 518 -11.63 -16.50 -3.10
C PRO A 518 -13.04 -15.91 -2.93
N ILE A 519 -13.27 -14.72 -3.48
CA ILE A 519 -14.64 -14.18 -3.64
C ILE A 519 -15.44 -15.00 -4.66
N THR A 520 -16.77 -15.02 -4.53
CA THR A 520 -17.70 -15.58 -5.53
C THR A 520 -18.59 -14.47 -6.13
N THR A 521 -19.90 -14.53 -5.93
CA THR A 521 -20.85 -13.46 -6.27
C THR A 521 -21.17 -12.64 -5.02
N PRO A 522 -21.51 -11.34 -5.16
CA PRO A 522 -21.86 -10.51 -4.01
C PRO A 522 -22.97 -11.12 -3.14
N GLU A 523 -23.98 -11.73 -3.75
CA GLU A 523 -25.14 -12.32 -3.09
C GLU A 523 -24.78 -13.58 -2.30
N GLU A 524 -24.02 -14.49 -2.90
CA GLU A 524 -23.57 -15.73 -2.24
C GLU A 524 -22.65 -15.43 -1.07
N ASP A 525 -21.69 -14.51 -1.27
CA ASP A 525 -20.76 -14.15 -0.22
C ASP A 525 -21.45 -13.42 0.93
N LEU A 526 -22.39 -12.52 0.65
CA LEU A 526 -23.16 -11.84 1.70
C LEU A 526 -24.01 -12.84 2.49
N ALA A 527 -24.70 -13.75 1.80
CA ALA A 527 -25.47 -14.81 2.45
C ALA A 527 -24.57 -15.70 3.33
N ALA A 528 -23.38 -16.04 2.86
CA ALA A 528 -22.42 -16.82 3.63
C ALA A 528 -21.75 -16.03 4.78
N CYS A 529 -21.69 -14.71 4.72
CA CYS A 529 -21.23 -13.86 5.82
C CYS A 529 -22.28 -13.76 6.93
N LEU A 530 -23.56 -13.58 6.57
CA LEU A 530 -24.66 -13.40 7.52
C LEU A 530 -25.28 -14.72 8.01
N GLY A 531 -25.10 -15.82 7.27
CA GLY A 531 -25.63 -17.15 7.61
C GLY A 531 -24.77 -17.96 8.57
N ARG A 532 -23.62 -17.45 9.03
CA ARG A 532 -22.83 -18.04 10.11
C ARG A 532 -23.48 -17.64 11.45
N HIS A 533 -24.42 -18.45 11.93
CA HIS A 533 -24.95 -18.41 13.30
C HIS A 533 -24.77 -19.76 13.96
#